data_AF-A0A6B3GHU5-F1
#
_entry.id   AF-A0A6B3GHU5-F1
#
_cell.length_a   1.000
_cell.length_b   1.000
_cell.length_c   1.000
_cell.angle_alpha   90.00
_cell.angle_beta   90.00
_cell.angle_gamma   90.00
#
_symmetry.space_group_name_H-M   'P 1'
#
loop_
_entity.id
_entity.type
_entity.pdbx_description
1 polymer ?
#
loop_
_entity_poly.entity_id
_entity_poly.type
_entity_poly.pdbx_seq_one_letter_code
_entity_poly.pdbx_strand_id
1 'polypeptide(L)' 'ARMGWFFVAEDDPERPPRNAEPEKCSELDWFPLAALPDDMVAYCRAGLDGYRAGEHFMIHWHRDGEPIAYVPGGAGRAV' A
#
# COMPACT_ATOMS: atom_id res chain seq x y z
N ALA A 1 2.06 6.18 -17.73
CA ALA A 1 1.46 5.09 -16.93
C ALA A 1 2.50 4.54 -15.97
N ARG A 2 2.10 4.15 -14.75
CA ARG A 2 2.97 3.50 -13.75
C ARG A 2 2.45 2.09 -13.50
N MET A 3 3.36 1.14 -13.29
CA MET A 3 3.04 -0.23 -12.90
C MET A 3 3.64 -0.49 -11.51
N GLY A 4 2.85 -1.11 -10.64
CA GLY A 4 3.30 -1.61 -9.33
C GLY A 4 3.16 -3.12 -9.29
N TRP A 5 4.15 -3.79 -8.70
CA TRP A 5 4.15 -5.23 -8.49
C TRP A 5 4.10 -5.49 -6.99
N PHE A 6 3.18 -6.34 -6.57
CA PHE A 6 2.99 -6.71 -5.17
C PHE A 6 3.40 -8.17 -5.00
N PHE A 7 4.12 -8.45 -3.92
CA PHE A 7 4.61 -9.77 -3.58
C PHE A 7 4.27 -10.07 -2.13
N VAL A 8 4.00 -11.34 -1.85
CA VAL A 8 3.88 -11.85 -0.49
C VAL A 8 5.21 -12.51 -0.13
N ALA A 9 5.72 -12.19 1.04
CA ALA A 9 6.91 -12.81 1.63
C ALA A 9 6.54 -13.40 2.99
N GLU A 10 7.22 -14.48 3.36
CA GLU A 10 7.14 -15.04 4.72
C GLU A 10 8.02 -14.21 5.67
N ASP A 11 7.54 -14.01 6.88
CA ASP A 11 8.33 -13.39 7.95
C ASP A 11 9.39 -14.38 8.46
N ASP A 12 10.63 -13.92 8.57
CA ASP A 12 11.74 -14.66 9.15
C ASP A 12 12.13 -14.02 10.50
N PRO A 13 11.73 -14.61 11.64
CA PRO A 13 12.04 -14.06 12.95
C PRO A 13 13.54 -14.01 13.26
N GLU A 14 14.37 -14.83 12.61
CA GLU A 14 15.83 -14.77 12.76
C GLU A 14 16.43 -13.57 12.02
N ARG A 15 15.68 -13.00 11.06
CA ARG A 15 16.10 -11.89 10.20
C ARG A 15 14.96 -10.88 10.03
N PRO A 16 14.52 -10.23 11.12
CA PRO A 16 13.38 -9.34 11.08
C PRO A 16 13.63 -8.14 10.14
N PRO A 17 12.58 -7.64 9.46
CA PRO A 17 12.69 -6.41 8.69
C PRO A 17 13.18 -5.24 9.54
N ARG A 18 14.06 -4.42 8.96
CA ARG A 18 14.57 -3.20 9.59
C ARG A 18 14.65 -2.08 8.57
N ASN A 19 14.47 -0.85 9.04
CA ASN A 19 14.76 0.32 8.23
C ASN A 19 16.28 0.40 7.97
N ALA A 20 16.70 0.14 6.73
CA ALA A 20 18.09 0.14 6.32
C ALA A 20 18.58 1.50 5.80
N GLU A 21 17.70 2.49 5.63
CA GLU A 21 17.97 3.81 5.06
C GLU A 21 17.28 4.91 5.90
N PRO A 22 17.71 5.11 7.17
CA PRO A 22 17.04 6.01 8.12
C PRO A 22 17.02 7.48 7.71
N GLU A 23 17.90 7.89 6.79
CA GLU A 23 17.93 9.23 6.21
C GLU A 23 16.85 9.45 5.14
N LYS A 24 16.22 8.37 4.65
CA LYS A 24 15.16 8.40 3.63
C LYS A 24 13.82 7.92 4.13
N CYS A 25 13.83 7.00 5.09
CA CYS A 25 12.65 6.37 5.65
C CYS A 25 12.55 6.77 7.12
N SER A 26 11.47 7.45 7.50
CA SER A 26 11.26 7.92 8.87
C SER A 26 10.94 6.79 9.84
N GLU A 27 10.20 5.78 9.40
CA GLU A 27 9.71 4.69 10.25
C GLU A 27 9.39 3.41 9.45
N LEU A 28 9.37 2.29 10.17
CA LEU A 28 8.90 0.99 9.70
C LEU A 28 8.10 0.35 10.83
N ASP A 29 6.85 -0.02 10.56
CA ASP A 29 5.95 -0.59 11.57
C ASP A 29 5.04 -1.66 10.96
N TRP A 30 4.44 -2.49 11.83
CA TRP A 30 3.55 -3.59 11.47
C TRP A 30 2.10 -3.25 11.77
N PHE A 31 1.24 -3.38 10.76
CA PHE A 31 -0.19 -3.13 10.89
C PHE A 31 -1.00 -4.39 10.52
N PRO A 32 -2.08 -4.70 11.26
CA PRO A 32 -3.02 -5.71 10.80
C PRO A 32 -3.60 -5.30 9.44
N LEU A 33 -3.71 -6.24 8.49
CA LEU A 33 -4.25 -5.96 7.15
C LEU A 33 -5.71 -5.42 7.19
N ALA A 34 -6.45 -5.73 8.26
CA ALA A 34 -7.79 -5.21 8.48
C ALA A 34 -7.83 -3.82 9.14
N ALA A 35 -6.69 -3.30 9.60
CA ALA A 35 -6.55 -2.04 10.33
C ALA A 35 -5.30 -1.27 9.88
N LEU A 36 -5.18 -1.06 8.56
CA LEU A 36 -4.13 -0.25 7.96
C LEU A 36 -4.26 1.23 8.37
N PRO A 37 -3.15 1.99 8.44
CA PRO A 37 -3.19 3.41 8.75
C PRO A 37 -3.90 4.22 7.66
N ASP A 38 -4.37 5.42 8.02
CA ASP A 38 -5.01 6.33 7.06
C ASP A 38 -3.99 7.11 6.23
N ASP A 39 -2.79 7.38 6.78
CA ASP A 39 -1.70 8.06 6.08
C ASP A 39 -0.98 7.10 5.12
N MET A 40 -1.64 6.79 4.01
CA MET A 40 -1.13 5.92 2.97
C MET A 40 -1.17 6.59 1.61
N VAL A 41 -0.34 6.11 0.70
CA VAL A 41 -0.50 6.41 -0.73
C VAL A 41 -1.69 5.63 -1.29
N ALA A 42 -2.58 6.30 -2.04
CA ALA A 42 -3.85 5.76 -2.51
C ALA A 42 -3.71 4.44 -3.28
N TYR A 43 -2.73 4.34 -4.19
CA TYR A 43 -2.53 3.10 -4.96
C TYR A 43 -1.97 1.96 -4.10
N CYS A 44 -1.17 2.25 -3.06
CA CYS A 44 -0.69 1.23 -2.13
C CYS A 44 -1.86 0.64 -1.34
N ARG A 45 -2.75 1.51 -0.86
CA ARG A 45 -3.98 1.09 -0.17
C ARG A 45 -4.84 0.23 -1.08
N ALA A 46 -5.08 0.67 -2.32
CA ALA A 46 -5.84 -0.10 -3.30
C ALA A 46 -5.22 -1.47 -3.59
N GLY A 47 -3.90 -1.56 -3.76
CA GLY A 47 -3.19 -2.83 -3.97
C GLY A 47 -3.39 -3.83 -2.82
N LEU A 48 -3.33 -3.36 -1.57
CA LEU A 48 -3.57 -4.19 -0.39
C LEU A 48 -5.04 -4.61 -0.25
N ASP A 49 -5.98 -3.72 -0.58
CA ASP A 49 -7.41 -4.05 -0.60
C ASP A 49 -7.72 -5.12 -1.67
N GLY A 50 -7.13 -4.99 -2.87
CA GLY A 50 -7.24 -5.99 -3.94
C GLY A 50 -6.65 -7.33 -3.55
N TYR A 51 -5.46 -7.34 -2.95
CA TYR A 51 -4.86 -8.55 -2.39
C TYR A 51 -5.80 -9.25 -1.39
N ARG A 52 -6.41 -8.47 -0.48
CA ARG A 52 -7.37 -9.01 0.51
C ARG A 52 -8.65 -9.56 -0.15
N ALA A 53 -9.07 -8.97 -1.27
CA ALA A 53 -10.22 -9.42 -2.05
C ALA A 53 -9.91 -10.62 -2.97
N GLY A 54 -8.64 -11.02 -3.08
CA GLY A 54 -8.21 -12.08 -4.00
C GLY A 54 -8.07 -11.61 -5.46
N GLU A 55 -7.85 -10.31 -5.68
CA GLU A 55 -7.63 -9.73 -7.00
C GLU A 55 -6.14 -9.74 -7.36
N HIS A 56 -5.82 -10.15 -8.59
CA HIS A 56 -4.44 -10.32 -9.06
C HIS A 56 -4.02 -9.26 -10.09
N PHE A 57 -4.99 -8.51 -10.63
CA PHE A 57 -4.77 -7.44 -11.59
C PHE A 57 -5.80 -6.34 -11.37
N MET A 58 -5.36 -5.10 -11.31
CA MET A 58 -6.24 -3.94 -11.15
C MET A 58 -5.70 -2.73 -11.88
N ILE A 59 -6.60 -1.82 -12.26
CA ILE A 59 -6.28 -0.49 -12.74
C ILE A 59 -6.65 0.51 -11.65
N HIS A 60 -5.66 1.25 -11.15
CA HIS A 60 -5.89 2.35 -10.23
C HIS A 60 -5.84 3.69 -10.98
N TRP A 61 -6.99 4.35 -11.10
CA TRP A 61 -7.11 5.65 -11.74
C TRP A 61 -6.58 6.77 -10.84
N HIS A 62 -5.86 7.71 -11.43
CA HIS A 62 -5.45 8.95 -10.78
C HIS A 62 -5.78 10.09 -11.74
N ARG A 63 -6.75 10.93 -11.37
CA ARG A 63 -7.14 12.07 -12.21
C ARG A 63 -6.26 13.28 -11.94
N ASP A 64 -6.16 14.17 -12.92
CA ASP A 64 -5.45 15.43 -12.75
C ASP A 64 -6.02 16.22 -11.57
N GLY A 65 -5.14 16.67 -10.68
CA GLY A 65 -5.49 17.42 -9.48
C GLY A 65 -5.95 16.59 -8.28
N GLU A 66 -6.10 15.27 -8.41
CA GLU A 66 -6.37 14.41 -7.25
C GLU A 66 -5.11 14.23 -6.38
N PRO A 67 -5.25 14.20 -5.04
CA PRO A 67 -4.11 13.91 -4.18
C PRO A 67 -3.64 12.46 -4.36
N ILE A 68 -2.33 12.27 -4.21
CA ILE A 68 -1.69 10.95 -4.16
C ILE A 68 -2.04 10.21 -2.86
N ALA A 69 -2.32 10.95 -1.79
CA ALA A 69 -2.74 10.41 -0.50
C ALA A 69 -4.09 9.68 -0.61
N TYR A 70 -4.20 8.59 0.14
CA TYR A 70 -5.45 7.91 0.42
C TYR A 70 -6.38 8.85 1.20
N VAL A 71 -7.67 8.81 0.89
CA VAL A 71 -8.69 9.57 1.60
C VAL A 71 -9.71 8.57 2.14
N PRO A 72 -9.76 8.34 3.47
CA PRO A 72 -10.75 7.48 4.09
C PRO A 72 -12.18 7.89 3.69
N GLY A 73 -12.98 6.91 3.25
CA GLY A 73 -14.35 7.15 2.75
C GLY A 73 -14.42 7.89 1.40
N GLY A 74 -13.30 8.16 0.75
CA GLY A 74 -13.25 8.73 -0.59
C GLY A 74 -13.76 7.77 -1.67
N ALA A 75 -13.99 8.30 -2.87
CA ALA A 75 -14.42 7.49 -4.01
C ALA A 75 -13.36 6.42 -4.36
N GLY A 76 -13.82 5.19 -4.61
CA GLY A 76 -12.97 4.11 -5.09
C GLY A 76 -12.37 4.44 -6.46
N ARG A 77 -11.07 4.16 -6.62
CA ARG A 77 -10.29 4.45 -7.84
C ARG A 77 -9.78 3.20 -8.55
N ALA A 78 -9.89 2.04 -7.90
CA ALA A 78 -9.46 0.75 -8.42
C ALA A 78 -10.63 0.05 -9.12
N VAL A 79 -10.35 -0.54 -10.29
CA VAL A 79 -11.23 -1.40 -11.07
C VAL A 79 -10.49 -2.64 -11.55
#